data_AF-A0A1F3QNS3-F1
#
_entry.id   AF-A0A1F3QNS3-F1
#
_cell.length_a   1.000
_cell.length_b   1.000
_cell.length_c   1.000
_cell.angle_alpha   90.00
_cell.angle_beta   90.00
_cell.angle_gamma   90.00
#
_symmetry.space_group_name_H-M   'P 1'
#
loop_
_entity.id
_entity.type
_entity.pdbx_description
1 polymer ?
#
loop_
_entity_poly.entity_id
_entity_poly.type
_entity_poly.pdbx_seq_one_letter_code
_entity_poly.pdbx_strand_id
1 'polypeptide(L)'
;MSIFKDEMYKFITDEENFNLASEISELMPEVKERLINEFWDLVVKKLTQLDIKNEWDINYEENLFIDIYLKNKNWDCYFSLFDLKKNLFYGVYIDEGLDKSKGYKLLANTDFTLNMKKGSENSNWLYWKLQGENFNSSNTLKNIIPSKREDLVNIIATEYFDFINEGKELLIKLNK
;
A
#
# COMPACT_ATOMS: atom_id res chain seq x y z
N MET A 1 -7.80 10.65 37.60
CA MET A 1 -8.20 10.94 36.20
C MET A 1 -7.52 12.26 35.78
N SER A 2 -7.22 12.50 34.50
CA SER A 2 -6.63 13.79 34.10
C SER A 2 -7.76 14.84 33.93
N ILE A 3 -7.47 16.11 34.26
CA ILE A 3 -8.44 17.23 34.13
C ILE A 3 -9.09 17.24 32.74
N PHE A 4 -8.30 17.07 31.68
CA PHE A 4 -8.77 16.95 30.31
C PHE A 4 -9.81 15.83 30.10
N LYS A 5 -9.62 14.65 30.72
CA LYS A 5 -10.57 13.54 30.58
C LYS A 5 -11.90 13.84 31.28
N ASP A 6 -11.85 14.52 32.42
CA ASP A 6 -13.05 14.89 33.18
C ASP A 6 -13.84 16.01 32.47
N GLU A 7 -13.14 16.99 31.88
CA GLU A 7 -13.75 18.04 31.06
C GLU A 7 -14.36 17.46 29.77
N MET A 8 -13.65 16.57 29.08
CA MET A 8 -14.18 15.87 27.90
C MET A 8 -15.40 15.02 28.24
N TYR A 9 -15.38 14.31 29.37
CA TYR A 9 -16.54 13.53 29.82
C TYR A 9 -17.75 14.45 30.01
N LYS A 10 -17.60 15.52 30.80
CA LYS A 10 -18.69 16.48 31.04
C LYS A 10 -19.24 17.07 29.75
N PHE A 11 -18.35 17.48 28.84
CA PHE A 11 -18.73 18.01 27.53
C PHE A 11 -19.53 17.00 26.72
N ILE A 12 -19.04 15.76 26.57
CA ILE A 12 -19.70 14.71 25.78
C ILE A 12 -21.02 14.28 26.42
N THR A 13 -21.13 14.27 27.74
CA THR A 13 -22.35 13.82 28.43
C THR A 13 -23.49 14.83 28.47
N ASP A 14 -23.29 16.04 27.95
CA ASP A 14 -24.40 16.94 27.65
C ASP A 14 -25.28 16.31 26.54
N GLU A 15 -26.61 16.42 26.63
CA GLU A 15 -27.54 15.67 25.77
C GLU A 15 -27.31 15.95 24.27
N GLU A 16 -27.11 17.22 23.90
CA GLU A 16 -26.89 17.60 22.50
C GLU A 16 -25.56 17.04 21.98
N ASN A 17 -24.50 17.18 22.78
CA ASN A 17 -23.17 16.69 22.42
C ASN A 17 -23.11 15.16 22.39
N PHE A 18 -23.84 14.48 23.29
CA PHE A 18 -23.89 13.03 23.35
C PHE A 18 -24.55 12.46 22.09
N ASN A 19 -25.71 13.00 21.71
CA ASN A 19 -26.43 12.59 20.51
C ASN A 19 -25.54 12.77 19.27
N LEU A 20 -24.92 13.95 19.14
CA LEU A 20 -24.00 14.23 18.03
C LEU A 20 -22.78 13.30 18.03
N ALA A 21 -22.16 13.06 19.19
CA ALA A 21 -21.00 12.16 19.31
C ALA A 21 -21.38 10.71 18.97
N SER A 22 -22.59 10.27 19.35
CA SER A 22 -23.12 8.95 19.00
C SER A 22 -23.30 8.81 17.49
N GLU A 23 -23.98 9.77 16.84
CA GLU A 23 -24.17 9.79 15.38
C GLU A 23 -22.83 9.79 14.63
N ILE A 24 -21.86 10.62 15.06
CA ILE A 24 -20.52 10.63 14.48
C ILE A 24 -19.84 9.27 14.65
N SER A 25 -19.96 8.66 15.82
CA SER A 25 -19.36 7.35 16.09
C SER A 25 -19.93 6.25 15.20
N GLU A 26 -21.23 6.30 14.90
CA GLU A 26 -21.91 5.37 14.00
C GLU A 26 -21.45 5.54 12.54
N LEU A 27 -21.23 6.77 12.09
CA LEU A 27 -20.76 7.07 10.73
C LEU A 27 -19.24 6.88 10.53
N MET A 28 -18.47 6.91 11.62
CA MET A 28 -17.01 6.90 11.55
C MET A 28 -16.40 5.69 10.81
N PRO A 29 -16.93 4.45 10.90
CA PRO A 29 -16.43 3.32 10.12
C PRO A 29 -16.53 3.56 8.61
N GLU A 30 -17.66 4.07 8.12
CA GLU A 30 -17.88 4.38 6.70
C GLU A 30 -16.96 5.51 6.24
N VAL A 31 -16.82 6.56 7.05
CA VAL A 31 -15.89 7.66 6.75
C VAL A 31 -14.45 7.15 6.62
N LYS A 32 -14.01 6.27 7.52
CA LYS A 32 -12.66 5.67 7.46
C LYS A 32 -12.47 4.84 6.20
N GLU A 33 -13.44 3.98 5.87
CA GLU A 33 -13.39 3.14 4.69
C GLU A 33 -13.30 3.99 3.42
N ARG A 34 -14.22 4.96 3.27
CA ARG A 34 -14.19 5.89 2.13
C ARG A 34 -12.87 6.65 2.01
N LEU A 35 -12.30 7.08 3.13
CA LEU A 35 -11.02 7.79 3.13
C LEU A 35 -9.87 6.92 2.60
N ILE A 36 -9.84 5.64 2.99
CA ILE A 36 -8.85 4.67 2.52
C ILE A 36 -9.06 4.38 1.04
N ASN A 37 -10.30 4.17 0.58
CA ASN A 37 -10.60 3.86 -0.82
C ASN A 37 -10.19 5.03 -1.72
N GLU A 38 -10.64 6.25 -1.40
CA GLU A 38 -10.30 7.44 -2.19
C GLU A 38 -8.79 7.69 -2.21
N PHE A 39 -8.06 7.33 -1.15
CA PHE A 39 -6.60 7.40 -1.13
C PHE A 39 -5.98 6.42 -2.15
N TRP A 40 -6.39 5.16 -2.14
CA TRP A 40 -5.86 4.15 -3.07
C TRP A 40 -6.26 4.40 -4.52
N ASP A 41 -7.46 4.91 -4.77
CA ASP A 41 -7.87 5.37 -6.11
C ASP A 41 -6.91 6.42 -6.67
N LEU A 42 -6.48 7.36 -5.82
CA LEU A 42 -5.51 8.39 -6.20
C LEU A 42 -4.12 7.81 -6.43
N VAL A 43 -3.70 6.81 -5.65
CA VAL A 43 -2.43 6.09 -5.88
C VAL A 43 -2.46 5.37 -7.23
N VAL A 44 -3.53 4.62 -7.54
CA VAL A 44 -3.69 3.93 -8.83
C VAL A 44 -3.66 4.94 -9.98
N LYS A 45 -4.42 6.02 -9.87
CA LYS A 45 -4.42 7.10 -10.87
C LYS A 45 -3.01 7.67 -11.08
N LYS A 46 -2.24 7.87 -10.00
CA LYS A 46 -0.87 8.35 -10.08
C LYS A 46 0.07 7.33 -10.73
N LEU A 47 -0.06 6.04 -10.40
CA LEU A 47 0.70 4.96 -11.03
C LEU A 47 0.44 4.90 -12.54
N THR A 48 -0.82 5.00 -12.97
CA THR A 48 -1.18 5.07 -14.39
C THR A 48 -0.55 6.29 -15.09
N GLN A 49 -0.41 7.42 -14.39
CA GLN A 49 0.28 8.61 -14.92
C GLN A 49 1.81 8.45 -14.99
N LEU A 50 2.41 7.67 -14.08
CA LEU A 50 3.83 7.35 -14.13
C LEU A 50 4.13 6.32 -15.22
N ASP A 51 3.17 5.43 -15.50
CA ASP A 51 3.27 4.36 -16.51
C ASP A 51 3.01 4.78 -17.96
N ILE A 52 3.26 6.04 -18.33
CA ILE A 52 2.99 6.53 -19.71
C ILE A 52 3.80 5.77 -20.79
N LYS A 53 4.81 4.97 -20.42
CA LYS A 53 5.74 4.33 -21.35
C LYS A 53 6.01 2.84 -21.16
N ASN A 54 5.58 2.20 -20.06
CA ASN A 54 5.99 0.81 -19.81
C ASN A 54 4.94 -0.24 -20.16
N GLU A 55 3.72 0.18 -20.56
CA GLU A 55 2.61 -0.70 -20.97
C GLU A 55 2.26 -1.74 -19.90
N TRP A 56 2.22 -1.33 -18.63
CA TRP A 56 1.88 -2.24 -17.55
C TRP A 56 0.38 -2.49 -17.49
N ASP A 57 0.02 -3.74 -17.16
CA ASP A 57 -1.36 -4.07 -16.84
C ASP A 57 -1.58 -3.90 -15.33
N ILE A 58 -2.21 -2.78 -14.96
CA ILE A 58 -2.47 -2.40 -13.57
C ILE A 58 -3.84 -2.96 -13.18
N ASN A 59 -3.84 -3.98 -12.33
CA ASN A 59 -5.03 -4.58 -11.75
C ASN A 59 -5.24 -4.05 -10.34
N TYR A 60 -6.37 -3.39 -10.10
CA TYR A 60 -6.72 -2.88 -8.77
C TYR A 60 -7.98 -3.59 -8.27
N GLU A 61 -7.84 -4.32 -7.16
CA GLU A 61 -8.99 -4.82 -6.41
C GLU A 61 -9.12 -3.99 -5.13
N GLU A 62 -10.23 -3.24 -5.06
CA GLU A 62 -10.47 -2.26 -4.02
C GLU A 62 -10.23 -2.85 -2.63
N ASN A 63 -9.41 -2.18 -1.83
CA ASN A 63 -9.04 -2.57 -0.47
C ASN A 63 -8.26 -3.88 -0.28
N LEU A 64 -7.92 -4.58 -1.36
CA LEU A 64 -7.23 -5.85 -1.30
C LEU A 64 -5.81 -5.72 -1.80
N PHE A 65 -5.65 -5.32 -3.06
CA PHE A 65 -4.34 -5.19 -3.68
C PHE A 65 -4.31 -4.26 -4.89
N ILE A 66 -3.11 -3.79 -5.21
CA ILE A 66 -2.77 -3.21 -6.51
C ILE A 66 -1.69 -4.10 -7.10
N ASP A 67 -1.98 -4.72 -8.24
CA ASP A 67 -1.07 -5.59 -8.98
C ASP A 67 -0.63 -4.92 -10.27
N ILE A 68 0.64 -5.06 -10.58
CA ILE A 68 1.25 -4.62 -11.83
C ILE A 68 1.86 -5.84 -12.50
N TYR A 69 1.22 -6.28 -13.58
CA TYR A 69 1.67 -7.42 -14.37
C TYR A 69 2.65 -6.99 -15.46
N LEU A 70 3.83 -7.62 -15.44
CA LEU A 70 4.88 -7.44 -16.41
C LEU A 70 5.06 -8.72 -17.23
N LYS A 71 4.80 -8.60 -18.53
CA LYS A 71 5.02 -9.67 -19.49
C LYS A 71 6.37 -9.56 -20.17
N ASN A 72 7.15 -10.64 -20.17
CA ASN A 72 8.36 -10.79 -20.96
C ASN A 72 8.21 -12.01 -21.90
N LYS A 73 9.08 -12.14 -22.92
CA LYS A 73 9.04 -13.28 -23.84
C LYS A 73 9.24 -14.62 -23.15
N ASN A 74 9.98 -14.64 -22.05
CA ASN A 74 10.40 -15.88 -21.38
C ASN A 74 9.85 -16.02 -19.96
N TRP A 75 9.21 -14.99 -19.42
CA TRP A 75 8.71 -14.99 -18.06
C TRP A 75 7.61 -13.95 -17.87
N ASP A 76 6.78 -14.22 -16.88
CA ASP A 76 5.73 -13.35 -16.40
C ASP A 76 6.00 -13.01 -14.93
N CYS A 77 5.73 -11.76 -14.55
CA CYS A 77 5.96 -11.30 -13.20
C CYS A 77 4.82 -10.39 -12.74
N TYR A 78 4.43 -10.55 -11.47
CA TYR A 78 3.52 -9.63 -10.80
C TYR A 78 4.27 -8.92 -9.69
N PHE A 79 4.17 -7.61 -9.69
CA PHE A 79 4.52 -6.77 -8.55
C PHE A 79 3.23 -6.35 -7.88
N SER A 80 3.19 -6.32 -6.56
CA SER A 80 1.93 -6.15 -5.83
C SER A 80 2.08 -5.31 -4.59
N LEU A 81 1.07 -4.49 -4.30
CA LEU A 81 0.80 -3.89 -2.99
C LEU A 81 -0.37 -4.65 -2.34
N PHE A 82 -0.20 -5.15 -1.11
CA PHE A 82 -1.22 -5.94 -0.40
C PHE A 82 -1.62 -5.35 0.95
N ASP A 83 -2.78 -5.78 1.45
CA ASP A 83 -3.35 -5.44 2.77
C ASP A 83 -3.50 -3.93 2.95
N LEU A 84 -4.05 -3.30 1.90
CA LEU A 84 -4.26 -1.86 1.72
C LEU A 84 -5.06 -1.20 2.86
N LYS A 85 -5.82 -1.99 3.64
CA LYS A 85 -6.60 -1.55 4.81
C LYS A 85 -5.84 -1.61 6.13
N LYS A 86 -4.74 -2.37 6.21
CA LYS A 86 -3.99 -2.55 7.46
C LYS A 86 -2.53 -2.23 7.26
N ASN A 87 -1.67 -3.24 7.12
CA ASN A 87 -0.25 -3.04 6.96
C ASN A 87 0.09 -3.16 5.49
N LEU A 88 0.75 -2.17 4.92
CA LEU A 88 1.14 -2.26 3.52
C LEU A 88 2.28 -3.27 3.33
N PHE A 89 2.13 -4.15 2.36
CA PHE A 89 3.19 -5.05 1.92
C PHE A 89 3.48 -4.87 0.44
N TYR A 90 4.75 -4.90 0.08
CA TYR A 90 5.19 -5.12 -1.29
C TYR A 90 5.34 -6.61 -1.51
N GLY A 91 4.94 -7.13 -2.67
CA GLY A 91 5.15 -8.51 -3.04
C GLY A 91 5.53 -8.68 -4.50
N VAL A 92 6.22 -9.78 -4.78
CA VAL A 92 6.59 -10.20 -6.13
C VAL A 92 6.29 -11.68 -6.33
N TYR A 93 5.65 -11.99 -7.45
CA TYR A 93 5.48 -13.32 -7.99
C TYR A 93 6.23 -13.42 -9.31
N ILE A 94 6.96 -14.53 -9.50
CA ILE A 94 7.65 -14.85 -10.75
C ILE A 94 7.13 -16.19 -11.25
N ASP A 95 6.70 -16.25 -12.51
CA ASP A 95 6.25 -17.48 -13.15
C ASP A 95 7.39 -18.46 -13.47
N GLU A 96 7.07 -19.73 -13.73
CA GLU A 96 7.99 -20.87 -13.91
C GLU A 96 8.99 -20.73 -15.08
N GLY A 97 8.82 -19.73 -15.95
CA GLY A 97 9.75 -19.43 -17.05
C GLY A 97 11.11 -18.87 -16.63
N LEU A 98 11.23 -18.36 -15.39
CA LEU A 98 12.49 -17.89 -14.80
C LEU A 98 12.89 -18.81 -13.63
N ASP A 99 14.20 -18.99 -13.40
CA ASP A 99 14.69 -19.59 -12.15
C ASP A 99 14.29 -18.69 -10.97
N LYS A 100 13.15 -19.00 -10.35
CA LYS A 100 12.55 -18.23 -9.24
C LYS A 100 13.55 -18.03 -8.11
N SER A 101 14.41 -19.01 -7.85
CA SER A 101 15.42 -18.92 -6.78
C SER A 101 16.45 -17.82 -7.07
N LYS A 102 16.85 -17.63 -8.32
CA LYS A 102 17.74 -16.54 -8.74
C LYS A 102 17.01 -15.20 -8.79
N GLY A 103 15.78 -15.18 -9.32
CA GLY A 103 14.92 -13.99 -9.33
C GLY A 103 14.73 -13.40 -7.93
N TYR A 104 14.32 -14.24 -6.97
CA TYR A 104 14.16 -13.83 -5.58
C TYR A 104 15.46 -13.41 -4.90
N LYS A 105 16.59 -14.08 -5.19
CA LYS A 105 17.89 -13.66 -4.67
C LYS A 105 18.30 -12.28 -5.17
N LEU A 106 18.05 -11.95 -6.44
CA LEU A 106 18.36 -10.61 -6.94
C LEU A 106 17.45 -9.56 -6.31
N LEU A 107 16.14 -9.82 -6.27
CA LEU A 107 15.17 -8.88 -5.71
C LEU A 107 15.40 -8.63 -4.21
N ALA A 108 15.78 -9.66 -3.44
CA ALA A 108 16.10 -9.52 -2.02
C ALA A 108 17.40 -8.77 -1.71
N ASN A 109 18.20 -8.46 -2.74
CA ASN A 109 19.44 -7.66 -2.62
C ASN A 109 19.32 -6.29 -3.31
N THR A 110 18.10 -5.86 -3.65
CA THR A 110 17.83 -4.50 -4.13
C THR A 110 17.98 -3.50 -3.00
N ASP A 111 18.42 -2.28 -3.32
CA ASP A 111 18.55 -1.21 -2.32
C ASP A 111 17.20 -0.91 -1.66
N PHE A 112 16.11 -1.08 -2.42
CA PHE A 112 14.74 -0.92 -1.93
C PHE A 112 14.37 -1.93 -0.82
N THR A 113 14.79 -3.19 -0.95
CA THR A 113 14.38 -4.25 -0.02
C THR A 113 15.28 -4.40 1.20
N LEU A 114 16.51 -3.84 1.16
CA LEU A 114 17.47 -3.88 2.27
C LEU A 114 16.92 -3.28 3.57
N ASN A 115 16.01 -2.31 3.46
CA ASN A 115 15.40 -1.63 4.60
C ASN A 115 14.04 -2.22 5.03
N MET A 116 13.57 -3.28 4.35
CA MET A 116 12.26 -3.85 4.62
C MET A 116 12.36 -5.15 5.41
N LYS A 117 11.41 -5.36 6.33
CA LYS A 117 11.34 -6.63 7.06
C LYS A 117 10.76 -7.69 6.12
N LYS A 118 11.59 -8.66 5.74
CA LYS A 118 11.16 -9.85 4.99
C LYS A 118 10.01 -10.52 5.76
N GLY A 119 8.90 -10.76 5.07
CA GLY A 119 7.78 -11.51 5.62
C GLY A 119 8.08 -13.01 5.71
N SER A 120 7.03 -13.82 5.70
CA SER A 120 7.15 -15.26 5.47
C SER A 120 7.44 -15.57 3.98
N GLU A 121 7.79 -16.81 3.66
CA GLU A 121 7.84 -17.29 2.28
C GLU A 121 6.66 -18.27 2.12
N ASN A 122 5.73 -17.96 1.22
CA ASN A 122 4.89 -19.00 0.61
C ASN A 122 5.63 -19.39 -0.68
N SER A 123 5.51 -20.65 -1.14
CA SER A 123 6.32 -21.21 -2.22
C SER A 123 6.38 -20.40 -3.52
N ASN A 124 5.48 -19.42 -3.72
CA ASN A 124 5.37 -18.66 -4.95
C ASN A 124 5.42 -17.12 -4.80
N TRP A 125 5.51 -16.57 -3.59
CA TRP A 125 5.54 -15.12 -3.36
C TRP A 125 6.66 -14.71 -2.43
N LEU A 126 7.36 -13.64 -2.80
CA LEU A 126 8.28 -12.92 -1.92
C LEU A 126 7.62 -11.63 -1.48
N TYR A 127 7.59 -11.35 -0.17
CA TYR A 127 6.95 -10.16 0.37
C TYR A 127 7.76 -9.45 1.43
N TRP A 128 7.58 -8.14 1.48
CA TRP A 128 8.25 -7.20 2.36
C TRP A 128 7.23 -6.29 3.01
N LYS A 129 7.29 -6.21 4.33
CA LYS A 129 6.42 -5.30 5.08
C LYS A 129 6.98 -3.89 5.05
N LEU A 130 6.19 -2.92 4.58
CA LEU A 130 6.52 -1.51 4.73
C LEU A 130 6.36 -1.12 6.20
N GLN A 131 7.38 -0.49 6.78
CA GLN A 131 7.33 -0.01 8.16
C GLN A 131 6.62 1.34 8.21
N GLY A 132 5.84 1.58 9.26
CA GLY A 132 5.30 2.90 9.59
C GLY A 132 3.84 3.15 9.20
N GLU A 133 3.35 2.55 8.11
CA GLU A 133 1.96 2.75 7.67
C GLU A 133 1.02 1.68 8.22
N ASN A 134 -0.01 2.11 8.96
CA ASN A 134 -1.13 1.28 9.36
C ASN A 134 -2.42 2.06 9.12
N PHE A 135 -3.18 1.68 8.10
CA PHE A 135 -4.39 2.40 7.66
C PHE A 135 -5.56 2.30 8.64
N ASN A 136 -5.47 1.44 9.67
CA ASN A 136 -6.39 1.47 10.82
C ASN A 136 -5.96 2.44 11.93
N SER A 137 -4.76 3.00 11.86
CA SER A 137 -4.24 3.91 12.88
C SER A 137 -4.72 5.35 12.62
N SER A 138 -5.02 6.07 13.70
CA SER A 138 -5.40 7.48 13.60
C SER A 138 -4.28 8.37 13.02
N ASN A 139 -3.02 7.95 13.13
CA ASN A 139 -1.88 8.69 12.55
C ASN A 139 -1.86 8.58 11.02
N THR A 140 -1.96 7.38 10.45
CA THR A 140 -2.07 7.22 8.98
C THR A 140 -3.33 7.88 8.44
N LEU A 141 -4.47 7.71 9.11
CA LEU A 141 -5.74 8.34 8.69
C LEU A 141 -5.62 9.88 8.60
N LYS A 142 -4.86 10.51 9.50
CA LYS A 142 -4.58 11.96 9.44
C LYS A 142 -3.73 12.38 8.25
N ASN A 143 -2.91 11.48 7.71
CA ASN A 143 -2.06 11.76 6.55
C ASN A 143 -2.83 11.60 5.23
N ILE A 144 -3.91 10.82 5.23
CA ILE A 144 -4.74 10.59 4.04
C ILE A 144 -6.02 11.44 3.98
N ILE A 145 -6.18 12.42 4.87
CA ILE A 145 -7.26 13.40 4.74
C ILE A 145 -7.12 14.22 3.44
N PRO A 146 -8.22 14.73 2.85
CA PRO A 146 -8.19 15.40 1.55
C PRO A 146 -7.18 16.54 1.43
N SER A 147 -6.92 17.28 2.51
CA SER A 147 -5.98 18.41 2.52
C SER A 147 -4.51 18.02 2.60
N LYS A 148 -4.18 16.74 2.79
CA LYS A 148 -2.80 16.25 2.98
C LYS A 148 -2.44 15.04 2.11
N ARG A 149 -3.44 14.31 1.61
CA ARG A 149 -3.23 13.00 0.97
C ARG A 149 -2.37 13.04 -0.29
N GLU A 150 -2.32 14.15 -0.99
CA GLU A 150 -1.59 14.26 -2.26
C GLU A 150 -0.09 13.99 -2.09
N ASP A 151 0.53 14.48 -1.01
CA ASP A 151 1.94 14.23 -0.73
C ASP A 151 2.21 12.73 -0.53
N LEU A 152 1.39 12.05 0.27
CA LEU A 152 1.53 10.62 0.52
C LEU A 152 1.22 9.77 -0.73
N VAL A 153 0.23 10.18 -1.53
CA VAL A 153 -0.06 9.55 -2.83
C VAL A 153 1.17 9.60 -3.73
N ASN A 154 1.82 10.77 -3.82
CA ASN A 154 3.03 10.92 -4.63
C ASN A 154 4.18 10.07 -4.11
N ILE A 155 4.39 10.02 -2.80
CA ILE A 155 5.44 9.19 -2.17
C ILE A 155 5.20 7.71 -2.49
N ILE A 156 4.04 7.16 -2.14
CA ILE A 156 3.76 5.72 -2.31
C ILE A 156 3.79 5.32 -3.78
N ALA A 157 3.17 6.11 -4.66
CA ALA A 157 3.15 5.80 -6.09
C ALA A 157 4.56 5.82 -6.70
N THR A 158 5.40 6.78 -6.30
CA THR A 158 6.79 6.87 -6.81
C THR A 158 7.64 5.73 -6.27
N GLU A 159 7.60 5.46 -4.96
CA GLU A 159 8.34 4.36 -4.35
C GLU A 159 7.98 3.01 -4.98
N TYR A 160 6.68 2.77 -5.21
CA TYR A 160 6.24 1.53 -5.83
C TYR A 160 6.64 1.45 -7.31
N PHE A 161 6.54 2.55 -8.05
CA PHE A 161 7.01 2.63 -9.44
C PHE A 161 8.51 2.34 -9.56
N ASP A 162 9.32 2.92 -8.68
CA ASP A 162 10.77 2.70 -8.64
C ASP A 162 11.11 1.25 -8.31
N PHE A 163 10.42 0.66 -7.33
CA PHE A 163 10.55 -0.75 -6.99
C PHE A 163 10.29 -1.67 -8.18
N ILE A 164 9.23 -1.41 -8.95
CA ILE A 164 8.88 -2.21 -10.14
C ILE A 164 9.95 -2.06 -11.22
N ASN A 165 10.43 -0.84 -11.47
CA ASN A 165 11.47 -0.62 -12.48
C ASN A 165 12.79 -1.29 -12.12
N GLU A 166 13.25 -1.13 -10.87
CA GLU A 166 14.47 -1.80 -10.38
C GLU A 166 14.33 -3.32 -10.50
N GLY A 167 13.17 -3.87 -10.09
CA GLY A 167 12.88 -5.28 -10.22
C GLY A 167 12.87 -5.77 -11.67
N LYS A 168 12.20 -5.05 -12.58
CA LYS A 168 12.16 -5.35 -14.02
C LYS A 168 13.57 -5.41 -14.61
N GLU A 169 14.42 -4.43 -14.32
CA GLU A 169 15.79 -4.39 -14.84
C GLU A 169 16.63 -5.60 -14.38
N LEU A 170 16.49 -6.00 -13.12
CA LEU A 170 17.18 -7.17 -12.58
C LEU A 170 16.70 -8.47 -13.21
N LEU A 171 15.39 -8.64 -13.39
CA LEU A 171 14.81 -9.83 -14.03
C LEU A 171 15.21 -9.94 -15.51
N ILE A 172 15.35 -8.82 -16.23
CA ILE A 172 15.88 -8.80 -17.61
C ILE A 172 17.34 -9.28 -17.65
N LYS A 173 18.18 -8.88 -16.68
CA LYS A 173 19.59 -9.30 -16.62
C LYS A 173 19.77 -10.81 -16.44
N LEU A 174 18.83 -11.49 -15.76
CA LEU A 174 18.88 -12.94 -15.56
C LEU A 174 18.66 -13.76 -16.84
N ASN A 175 18.12 -13.13 -17.87
CA ASN A 175 17.66 -13.77 -19.10
C ASN A 175 18.53 -13.40 -20.32
N LYS A 176 19.69 -12.75 -20.09
CA LYS A 176 20.77 -12.53 -21.06
C LYS A 176 21.89 -13.53 -20.81
#